data_AF-A0A8J3M068-F1
#
_entry.id   AF-A0A8J3M068-F1
#
_cell.length_a   1.000
_cell.length_b   1.000
_cell.length_c   1.000
_cell.angle_alpha   90.00
_cell.angle_beta   90.00
_cell.angle_gamma   90.00
#
_symmetry.space_group_name_H-M   'P 1'
#
loop_
_entity.id
_entity.type
_entity.pdbx_description
1 polymer ?
#
loop_
_entity_poly.entity_id
_entity_poly.type
_entity_poly.pdbx_seq_one_letter_code
_entity_poly.pdbx_strand_id
1 'polypeptide(L)'
;MKTIDVDARRYAWCRGHAMWWVGLPIAALLEDLRGAVVEGQDGLVHRNARVIGQSCAVVLNLVLHHDRPLPAARVRAPWALARVGDHPLGRECESLVRAGWDVPADELADRCERLVAGVRALLGDVPDPLVPAGYFPSLALARDWLKLAELVGEEGFLPKEWSQEEGRNA
;
A
#
# COMPACT_ATOMS: atom_id res chain seq x y z
N MET A 1 1.55 13.98 28.53
CA MET A 1 0.91 12.67 28.24
C MET A 1 0.08 12.72 26.95
N LYS A 2 -0.83 13.69 26.77
CA LYS A 2 -1.69 13.80 25.57
C LYS A 2 -0.96 13.81 24.21
N THR A 3 0.21 14.46 24.09
CA THR A 3 0.94 14.54 22.80
C THR A 3 1.52 13.20 22.37
N ILE A 4 2.08 12.44 23.31
CA ILE A 4 2.65 11.11 23.05
C ILE A 4 1.57 10.12 22.62
N ASP A 5 0.37 10.19 23.22
CA ASP A 5 -0.77 9.36 22.83
C ASP A 5 -1.27 9.69 21.42
N VAL A 6 -1.29 10.98 21.03
CA VAL A 6 -1.68 11.42 19.68
C VAL A 6 -0.69 10.95 18.61
N ASP A 7 0.61 10.97 18.94
CA ASP A 7 1.66 10.51 18.03
C ASP A 7 1.64 8.99 17.87
N ALA A 8 1.41 8.23 18.95
CA ALA A 8 1.28 6.77 18.90
C ALA A 8 0.07 6.32 18.08
N ARG A 9 -1.08 7.01 18.24
CA ARG A 9 -2.29 6.76 17.45
C ARG A 9 -2.08 7.00 15.96
N ARG A 10 -1.48 8.14 15.62
CA ARG A 10 -1.18 8.53 14.24
C ARG A 10 -0.20 7.54 13.60
N TYR A 11 0.83 7.15 14.34
CA TYR A 11 1.78 6.13 13.92
C TYR A 11 1.09 4.79 13.63
N ALA A 12 0.29 4.30 14.58
CA ALA A 12 -0.46 3.04 14.46
C ALA A 12 -1.38 3.03 13.23
N TRP A 13 -2.15 4.09 13.06
CA TRP A 13 -3.07 4.24 11.94
C TRP A 13 -2.34 4.25 10.60
N CYS A 14 -1.28 5.07 10.46
CA CYS A 14 -0.54 5.18 9.21
C CYS A 14 0.18 3.88 8.85
N ARG A 15 0.80 3.23 9.85
CA ARG A 15 1.53 1.98 9.65
C ARG A 15 0.59 0.82 9.30
N GLY A 16 -0.54 0.71 9.98
CA GLY A 16 -1.58 -0.29 9.69
C GLY A 16 -2.14 -0.13 8.27
N HIS A 17 -2.52 1.09 7.88
CA HIS A 17 -2.98 1.38 6.51
C HIS A 17 -1.93 1.06 5.45
N ALA A 18 -0.68 1.43 5.71
CA ALA A 18 0.42 1.20 4.79
C ALA A 18 0.68 -0.31 4.59
N MET A 19 0.68 -1.09 5.67
CA MET A 19 0.81 -2.55 5.62
C MET A 19 -0.34 -3.22 4.89
N TRP A 20 -1.58 -2.77 5.11
CA TRP A 20 -2.74 -3.27 4.37
C TRP A 20 -2.56 -3.08 2.86
N TRP A 21 -2.13 -1.90 2.43
CA TRP A 21 -1.97 -1.63 0.99
C TRP A 21 -0.87 -2.44 0.33
N VAL A 22 0.31 -2.59 0.97
CA VAL A 22 1.42 -3.37 0.41
C VAL A 22 1.27 -4.88 0.59
N GLY A 23 0.24 -5.31 1.33
CA GLY A 23 -0.16 -6.70 1.44
C GLY A 23 -0.90 -7.16 0.18
N LEU A 24 -2.07 -7.74 0.37
CA LEU A 24 -2.83 -8.39 -0.70
C LEU A 24 -3.16 -7.47 -1.90
N PRO A 25 -3.55 -6.17 -1.73
CA PRO A 25 -3.92 -5.33 -2.85
C PRO A 25 -2.79 -5.08 -3.86
N ILE A 26 -1.59 -4.70 -3.40
CA ILE A 26 -0.44 -4.48 -4.28
C ILE A 26 0.07 -5.81 -4.86
N ALA A 27 0.03 -6.89 -4.08
CA ALA A 27 0.45 -8.20 -4.55
C ALA A 27 -0.42 -8.71 -5.72
N ALA A 28 -1.75 -8.55 -5.62
CA ALA A 28 -2.67 -8.88 -6.70
C ALA A 28 -2.39 -8.05 -7.97
N LEU A 29 -2.10 -6.75 -7.81
CA LEU A 29 -1.74 -5.89 -8.95
C LEU A 29 -0.44 -6.32 -9.63
N LEU A 30 0.55 -6.84 -8.89
CA LEU A 30 1.80 -7.36 -9.45
C LEU A 30 1.56 -8.67 -10.22
N GLU A 31 0.74 -9.58 -9.70
CA GLU A 31 0.38 -10.81 -10.41
C GLU A 31 -0.40 -10.52 -11.69
N ASP A 32 -1.38 -9.61 -11.63
CA ASP A 32 -2.12 -9.15 -12.80
C ASP A 32 -1.19 -8.48 -13.83
N LEU A 33 -0.23 -7.68 -13.36
CA LEU A 33 0.78 -7.04 -14.20
C LEU A 33 1.63 -8.07 -14.95
N ARG A 34 2.13 -9.10 -14.25
CA ARG A 34 2.91 -10.19 -14.85
C ARG A 34 2.10 -10.99 -15.86
N GLY A 35 0.86 -11.35 -15.50
CA GLY A 35 -0.05 -12.01 -16.43
C GLY A 35 -0.30 -11.17 -17.69
N ALA A 36 -0.50 -9.87 -17.54
CA ALA A 36 -0.69 -8.96 -18.65
C ALA A 36 0.54 -8.88 -19.58
N VAL A 37 1.76 -8.92 -19.04
CA VAL A 37 2.99 -8.98 -19.85
C VAL A 37 3.03 -10.26 -20.69
N VAL A 38 2.75 -11.42 -20.07
CA VAL A 38 2.74 -12.72 -20.77
C VAL A 38 1.70 -12.75 -21.89
N GLU A 39 0.54 -12.15 -21.67
CA GLU A 39 -0.56 -12.09 -22.64
C GLU A 39 -0.44 -10.93 -23.65
N GLY A 40 0.65 -10.13 -23.61
CA GLY A 40 0.86 -9.00 -24.52
C GLY A 40 -0.18 -7.87 -24.36
N GLN A 41 -0.73 -7.70 -23.16
CA GLN A 41 -1.76 -6.70 -22.85
C GLN A 41 -1.15 -5.40 -22.35
N ASP A 42 -0.41 -4.69 -23.21
CA ASP A 42 0.35 -3.47 -22.85
C ASP A 42 -0.49 -2.41 -22.13
N GLY A 43 -1.74 -2.23 -22.54
CA GLY A 43 -2.64 -1.28 -21.89
C GLY A 43 -2.99 -1.64 -20.45
N LEU A 44 -3.11 -2.93 -20.14
CA LEU A 44 -3.31 -3.40 -18.76
C LEU A 44 -2.00 -3.26 -17.97
N VAL A 45 -0.85 -3.50 -18.60
CA VAL A 45 0.47 -3.29 -17.99
C VAL A 45 0.64 -1.84 -17.56
N HIS A 46 0.40 -0.88 -18.45
CA HIS A 46 0.55 0.55 -18.15
C HIS A 46 -0.45 1.02 -17.10
N ARG A 47 -1.70 0.53 -17.16
CA ARG A 47 -2.70 0.80 -16.14
C ARG A 47 -2.22 0.31 -14.77
N ASN A 48 -1.77 -0.94 -14.67
CA ASN A 48 -1.37 -1.53 -13.40
C ASN A 48 -0.10 -0.87 -12.86
N ALA A 49 0.89 -0.59 -13.71
CA ALA A 49 2.09 0.14 -13.32
C ALA A 49 1.77 1.53 -12.74
N ARG A 50 0.86 2.27 -13.38
CA ARG A 50 0.36 3.54 -12.85
C ARG A 50 -0.31 3.35 -11.48
N VAL A 51 -1.19 2.37 -11.33
CA VAL A 51 -1.92 2.13 -10.06
C VAL A 51 -0.95 1.72 -8.94
N ILE A 52 0.06 0.91 -9.24
CA ILE A 52 1.12 0.53 -8.29
C ILE A 52 1.90 1.78 -7.88
N GLY A 53 2.39 2.58 -8.83
CA GLY A 53 3.11 3.82 -8.54
C GLY A 53 2.31 4.80 -7.67
N GLN A 54 1.01 4.96 -7.96
CA GLN A 54 0.10 5.76 -7.13
C GLN A 54 -0.02 5.20 -5.71
N SER A 55 -0.23 3.89 -5.57
CA SER A 55 -0.42 3.25 -4.26
C SER A 55 0.85 3.32 -3.42
N CYS A 56 2.01 3.04 -4.01
CA CYS A 56 3.31 3.15 -3.38
C CYS A 56 3.62 4.58 -2.92
N ALA A 57 3.27 5.61 -3.71
CA ALA A 57 3.44 7.00 -3.28
C ALA A 57 2.64 7.30 -2.01
N VAL A 58 1.38 6.85 -1.95
CA VAL A 58 0.54 7.07 -0.75
C VAL A 58 1.09 6.32 0.45
N VAL A 59 1.51 5.07 0.28
CA VAL A 59 2.17 4.28 1.32
C VAL A 59 3.44 4.96 1.83
N LEU A 60 4.30 5.43 0.94
CA LEU A 60 5.52 6.17 1.29
C LEU A 60 5.17 7.40 2.12
N ASN A 61 4.16 8.17 1.72
CA ASN A 61 3.74 9.35 2.48
C ASN A 61 3.27 8.99 3.89
N LEU A 62 2.48 7.92 4.04
CA LEU A 62 2.02 7.43 5.35
C LEU A 62 3.19 6.99 6.23
N VAL A 63 4.19 6.32 5.66
CA VAL A 63 5.34 5.79 6.41
C VAL A 63 6.34 6.88 6.80
N LEU A 64 6.60 7.84 5.91
CA LEU A 64 7.63 8.86 6.12
C LEU A 64 7.10 10.04 6.95
N HIS A 65 5.84 10.43 6.76
CA HIS A 65 5.29 11.65 7.34
C HIS A 65 4.18 11.39 8.36
N HIS A 66 3.64 10.18 8.42
CA HIS A 66 2.52 9.83 9.30
C HIS A 66 1.30 10.75 9.12
N ASP A 67 1.08 11.23 7.90
CA ASP A 67 0.04 12.21 7.60
C ASP A 67 -1.35 11.57 7.51
N ARG A 68 -2.31 12.15 8.24
CA ARG A 68 -3.74 11.78 8.19
C ARG A 68 -4.65 13.01 8.35
N PRO A 69 -5.91 12.98 7.90
CA PRO A 69 -6.57 11.87 7.19
C PRO A 69 -6.10 11.74 5.74
N LEU A 70 -6.30 10.55 5.16
CA LEU A 70 -6.14 10.38 3.71
C LEU A 70 -7.19 11.21 2.99
N PRO A 71 -6.82 12.02 1.99
CA PRO A 71 -7.79 12.81 1.25
C PRO A 71 -8.66 11.91 0.36
N ALA A 72 -9.64 12.49 -0.33
CA ALA A 72 -10.52 11.76 -1.24
C ALA A 72 -9.73 10.99 -2.32
N ALA A 73 -10.19 9.81 -2.71
CA ALA A 73 -9.45 8.88 -3.58
C ALA A 73 -8.84 9.55 -4.82
N ARG A 74 -9.61 10.41 -5.51
CA ARG A 74 -9.19 11.12 -6.73
C ARG A 74 -8.00 12.07 -6.57
N VAL A 75 -7.68 12.50 -5.34
CA VAL A 75 -6.55 13.41 -5.07
C VAL A 75 -5.44 12.77 -4.23
N ARG A 76 -5.55 11.49 -3.83
CA ARG A 76 -4.56 10.84 -2.95
C ARG A 76 -3.18 10.75 -3.59
N ALA A 77 -3.09 10.28 -4.83
CA ALA A 77 -1.82 10.16 -5.53
C ALA A 77 -1.09 11.51 -5.70
N PRO A 78 -1.70 12.58 -6.25
CA PRO A 78 -1.00 13.87 -6.36
C PRO A 78 -0.68 14.48 -4.99
N TRP A 79 -1.54 14.29 -3.98
CA TRP A 79 -1.27 14.70 -2.60
C TRP A 79 -0.02 14.05 -2.02
N ALA A 80 0.15 12.74 -2.25
CA ALA A 80 1.26 11.96 -1.75
C ALA A 80 2.56 12.27 -2.50
N LEU A 81 2.52 12.28 -3.83
CA LEU A 81 3.69 12.59 -4.67
C LEU A 81 4.29 13.97 -4.34
N ALA A 82 3.45 14.97 -4.09
CA ALA A 82 3.91 16.31 -3.71
C ALA A 82 4.64 16.36 -2.34
N ARG A 83 4.41 15.39 -1.46
CA ARG A 83 4.96 15.37 -0.09
C ARG A 83 6.16 14.46 0.08
N VAL A 84 6.15 13.31 -0.60
CA VAL A 84 7.28 12.36 -0.59
C VAL A 84 8.56 13.04 -1.10
N GLY A 85 8.42 14.10 -1.90
CA GLY A 85 9.53 14.97 -2.30
C GLY A 85 10.60 14.23 -3.09
N ASP A 86 11.88 14.48 -2.78
CA ASP A 86 13.01 13.95 -3.52
C ASP A 86 13.41 12.51 -3.14
N HIS A 87 12.60 11.83 -2.31
CA HIS A 87 12.85 10.45 -1.91
C HIS A 87 13.04 9.57 -3.16
N PRO A 88 14.09 8.73 -3.25
CA PRO A 88 14.36 7.94 -4.44
C PRO A 88 13.17 7.07 -4.89
N LEU A 89 12.50 6.40 -3.96
CA LEU A 89 11.28 5.63 -4.27
C LEU A 89 10.10 6.53 -4.69
N GLY A 90 10.05 7.78 -4.23
CA GLY A 90 9.04 8.75 -4.64
C GLY A 90 9.20 9.18 -6.10
N ARG A 91 10.45 9.41 -6.53
CA ARG A 91 10.78 9.67 -7.93
C ARG A 91 10.43 8.49 -8.84
N GLU A 92 10.66 7.26 -8.37
CA GLU A 92 10.24 6.06 -9.11
C GLU A 92 8.71 5.96 -9.20
N CYS A 93 7.97 6.25 -8.12
CA CYS A 93 6.51 6.34 -8.17
C CYS A 93 6.04 7.37 -9.20
N GLU A 94 6.61 8.58 -9.20
CA GLU A 94 6.26 9.62 -10.16
C GLU A 94 6.54 9.18 -11.60
N SER A 95 7.68 8.54 -11.82
CA SER A 95 8.07 8.03 -13.14
C SER A 95 7.09 6.97 -13.65
N LEU A 96 6.67 6.01 -12.82
CA LEU A 96 5.66 5.01 -13.21
C LEU A 96 4.27 5.63 -13.46
N VAL A 97 3.87 6.62 -12.67
CA VAL A 97 2.57 7.30 -12.86
C VAL A 97 2.51 8.05 -14.19
N ARG A 98 3.67 8.56 -14.63
CA ARG A 98 3.84 9.34 -15.87
C ARG A 98 4.37 8.51 -17.04
N ALA A 99 4.63 7.22 -16.86
CA ALA A 99 5.17 6.37 -17.91
C ALA A 99 4.27 6.44 -19.16
N GLY A 100 4.91 6.75 -20.30
CA GLY A 100 4.27 6.79 -21.60
C GLY A 100 4.34 5.43 -22.30
N TRP A 101 3.82 5.39 -23.52
CA TRP A 101 3.82 4.18 -24.34
C TRP A 101 5.16 3.80 -24.94
N ASP A 102 6.16 4.66 -24.76
CA ASP A 102 7.54 4.47 -25.15
C ASP A 102 8.32 3.55 -24.20
N VAL A 103 7.81 3.30 -22.99
CA VAL A 103 8.43 2.38 -22.04
C VAL A 103 7.94 0.95 -22.28
N PRO A 104 8.86 -0.02 -22.51
CA PRO A 104 8.51 -1.42 -22.70
C PRO A 104 7.73 -2.02 -21.52
N ALA A 105 6.81 -2.94 -21.83
CA ALA A 105 5.92 -3.56 -20.85
C ALA A 105 6.66 -4.40 -19.80
N ASP A 106 7.68 -5.14 -20.21
CA ASP A 106 8.58 -5.92 -19.36
C ASP A 106 9.39 -5.02 -18.42
N GLU A 107 9.90 -3.89 -18.93
CA GLU A 107 10.61 -2.90 -18.11
C GLU A 107 9.69 -2.33 -17.01
N LEU A 108 8.42 -2.06 -17.31
CA LEU A 108 7.46 -1.58 -16.32
C LEU A 108 7.17 -2.61 -15.23
N ALA A 109 7.07 -3.89 -15.57
CA ALA A 109 6.91 -4.96 -14.59
C ALA A 109 8.09 -5.02 -13.64
N ASP A 110 9.31 -5.08 -14.18
CA ASP A 110 10.56 -5.08 -13.43
C ASP A 110 10.69 -3.88 -12.47
N ARG A 111 10.30 -2.69 -12.95
CA ARG A 111 10.31 -1.47 -12.15
C ARG A 111 9.28 -1.49 -11.03
N CYS A 112 8.08 -2.00 -11.28
CA CYS A 112 7.04 -2.16 -10.27
C CYS A 112 7.48 -3.12 -9.17
N GLU A 113 8.10 -4.25 -9.52
CA GLU A 113 8.60 -5.22 -8.54
C GLU A 113 9.68 -4.61 -7.64
N ARG A 114 10.66 -3.92 -8.23
CA ARG A 114 11.71 -3.22 -7.46
C ARG A 114 11.14 -2.15 -6.55
N LEU A 115 10.17 -1.36 -7.05
CA LEU A 115 9.51 -0.33 -6.24
C LEU A 115 8.77 -0.95 -5.06
N VAL A 116 7.95 -1.98 -5.29
CA VAL A 116 7.18 -2.64 -4.22
C VAL A 116 8.13 -3.26 -3.19
N ALA A 117 9.20 -3.93 -3.62
CA ALA A 117 10.21 -4.46 -2.71
C ALA A 117 10.86 -3.35 -1.86
N GLY A 118 11.23 -2.23 -2.47
CA GLY A 118 11.80 -1.08 -1.76
C GLY A 118 10.83 -0.45 -0.74
N VAL A 119 9.56 -0.31 -1.10
CA VAL A 119 8.53 0.21 -0.18
C VAL A 119 8.27 -0.76 0.97
N ARG A 120 8.24 -2.08 0.70
CA ARG A 120 8.11 -3.11 1.73
C ARG A 120 9.28 -3.09 2.70
N ALA A 121 10.51 -2.90 2.21
CA ALA A 121 11.69 -2.77 3.07
C ALA A 121 11.58 -1.59 4.07
N LEU A 122 10.97 -0.47 3.68
CA LEU A 122 10.68 0.65 4.60
C LEU A 122 9.58 0.32 5.63
N LEU A 123 8.67 -0.59 5.28
CA LEU A 123 7.62 -1.07 6.15
C LEU A 123 8.08 -2.14 7.15
N GLY A 124 9.24 -2.75 6.91
CA GLY A 124 9.78 -3.84 7.71
C GLY A 124 9.21 -5.19 7.27
N ASP A 125 9.10 -6.13 8.20
CA ASP A 125 8.69 -7.50 7.91
C ASP A 125 7.19 -7.59 7.57
N VAL A 126 6.87 -7.30 6.30
CA VAL A 126 5.56 -7.61 5.71
C VAL A 126 5.67 -9.02 5.11
N PRO A 127 4.86 -9.99 5.56
CA PRO A 127 4.82 -11.32 4.96
C PRO A 127 4.34 -11.25 3.51
N ASP A 128 4.83 -12.15 2.66
CA ASP A 128 4.37 -12.22 1.27
C ASP A 128 2.99 -12.89 1.20
N PRO A 129 1.91 -12.18 0.87
CA PRO A 129 0.57 -12.76 0.86
C PRO A 129 0.37 -13.81 -0.23
N LEU A 130 1.27 -13.90 -1.23
CA LEU A 130 1.16 -14.80 -2.38
C LEU A 130 1.75 -16.18 -2.12
N VAL A 131 2.52 -16.35 -1.04
CA VAL A 131 3.00 -17.67 -0.64
C VAL A 131 2.11 -18.25 0.46
N PRO A 132 1.88 -19.57 0.50
CA PRO A 132 1.08 -20.20 1.56
C PRO A 132 1.56 -19.84 2.97
N ALA A 133 2.88 -19.67 3.12
CA ALA A 133 3.52 -19.28 4.37
C ALA A 133 3.28 -17.80 4.77
N GLY A 134 2.77 -16.95 3.88
CA GLY A 134 2.59 -15.52 4.14
C GLY A 134 1.14 -15.03 3.98
N TYR A 135 0.22 -15.83 3.43
CA TYR A 135 -1.22 -15.51 3.41
C TYR A 135 -1.79 -15.31 4.83
N PHE A 136 -1.60 -16.30 5.70
CA PHE A 136 -2.09 -16.22 7.09
C PHE A 136 -1.31 -15.19 7.93
N PRO A 137 0.03 -15.08 7.84
CA PRO A 137 0.77 -14.03 8.53
C PRO A 137 0.45 -12.60 8.07
N SER A 138 0.18 -12.36 6.78
CA SER A 138 -0.24 -11.02 6.30
C SER A 138 -1.58 -10.61 6.90
N LEU A 139 -2.52 -11.56 6.96
CA LEU A 139 -3.83 -11.36 7.58
C LEU A 139 -3.71 -11.19 9.11
N ALA A 140 -2.83 -11.96 9.77
CA ALA A 140 -2.57 -11.85 11.19
C ALA A 140 -1.92 -10.50 11.54
N LEU A 141 -0.93 -10.06 10.76
CA LEU A 141 -0.28 -8.77 10.93
C LEU A 141 -1.29 -7.61 10.78
N ALA A 142 -2.15 -7.66 9.76
CA ALA A 142 -3.22 -6.68 9.59
C ALA A 142 -4.17 -6.65 10.82
N ARG A 143 -4.52 -7.82 11.36
CA ARG A 143 -5.34 -7.95 12.57
C ARG A 143 -4.64 -7.42 13.83
N ASP A 144 -3.35 -7.64 13.97
CA ASP A 144 -2.59 -7.15 15.12
C ASP A 144 -2.43 -5.63 15.10
N TRP A 145 -2.30 -5.03 13.91
CA TRP A 145 -2.37 -3.57 13.77
C TRP A 145 -3.75 -3.01 14.06
N LEU A 146 -4.83 -3.73 13.75
CA LEU A 146 -6.19 -3.31 14.15
C LEU A 146 -6.37 -3.36 15.66
N LYS A 147 -5.93 -4.43 16.32
CA LYS A 147 -5.95 -4.51 17.79
C LYS A 147 -5.14 -3.39 18.41
N LEU A 148 -3.97 -3.07 17.85
CA LEU A 148 -3.16 -1.96 18.32
C LEU A 148 -3.88 -0.61 18.14
N ALA A 149 -4.54 -0.40 16.99
CA ALA A 149 -5.34 0.80 16.70
C ALA A 149 -6.53 0.93 17.69
N GLU A 150 -7.24 -0.15 17.96
CA GLU A 150 -8.32 -0.20 18.96
C GLU A 150 -7.82 0.10 20.38
N LEU A 151 -6.69 -0.50 20.77
CA LEU A 151 -6.07 -0.29 22.08
C LEU A 151 -5.65 1.16 22.31
N VAL A 152 -5.29 1.89 21.24
CA VAL A 152 -4.98 3.32 21.32
C VAL A 152 -6.20 4.22 21.09
N GLY A 153 -7.39 3.65 20.85
CA GLY A 153 -8.65 4.38 20.67
C GLY A 153 -8.82 5.02 19.28
N GLU A 154 -8.29 4.38 18.24
CA GLU A 154 -8.44 4.78 16.82
C GLU A 154 -9.49 3.94 16.09
N GLU A 155 -10.17 4.54 15.10
CA GLU A 155 -11.10 3.81 14.22
C GLU A 155 -10.33 2.83 13.31
N GLY A 156 -10.87 1.60 13.20
CA GLY A 156 -10.30 0.55 12.35
C GLY A 156 -10.20 0.98 10.89
N PHE A 157 -9.09 0.60 10.25
CA PHE A 157 -8.77 0.97 8.87
C PHE A 157 -9.26 -0.05 7.82
N LEU A 158 -9.86 -1.15 8.27
CA LEU A 158 -10.49 -2.14 7.39
C LEU A 158 -11.94 -1.77 7.06
N PRO A 159 -12.50 -2.34 5.96
CA PRO A 159 -13.94 -2.30 5.71
C PRO A 159 -14.72 -2.79 6.94
N LYS A 160 -15.83 -2.12 7.29
CA LYS A 160 -16.60 -2.42 8.51
C LYS A 160 -17.12 -3.85 8.53
N GLU A 161 -17.41 -4.38 7.35
CA GLU A 161 -17.88 -5.75 7.11
C GLU A 161 -16.87 -6.81 7.58
N TRP A 162 -15.58 -6.47 7.67
CA TRP A 162 -14.52 -7.37 8.13
C TRP A 162 -14.22 -7.24 9.62
N SER A 163 -14.81 -6.21 10.27
CA SER A 163 -14.73 -5.95 11.71
C SER A 163 -15.98 -6.37 12.47
N GLN A 164 -17.08 -6.68 11.77
CA GLN A 164 -18.27 -7.23 12.40
C GLN A 164 -18.06 -8.72 12.68
N GLU A 165 -18.16 -9.10 13.96
CA GLU A 165 -18.55 -10.45 14.33
C GLU A 165 -19.91 -10.75 13.69
N GLU A 166 -19.92 -11.36 12.50
CA GLU A 166 -21.02 -12.23 12.10
C GLU A 166 -21.06 -13.39 13.12
N GLY A 167 -21.69 -13.18 14.28
CA GLY A 167 -21.60 -14.14 15.37
C GLY A 167 -22.35 -13.83 16.67
N ARG A 168 -23.20 -12.80 16.73
CA ARG A 168 -24.09 -12.57 17.87
C ARG A 168 -25.46 -12.10 17.38
N ASN A 169 -26.24 -13.03 16.83
CA ASN A 169 -27.72 -13.10 16.77
C ASN A 169 -28.21 -13.90 15.54
N ALA A 170 -27.77 -15.15 15.43
CA ALA A 170 -28.50 -16.19 14.71
C ALA A 170 -28.77 -17.34 15.70
#